data_AF-A0A1M7F6U1-F1
#
_entry.id   AF-A0A1M7F6U1-F1
#
_cell.length_a   1.000
_cell.length_b   1.000
_cell.length_c   1.000
_cell.angle_alpha   90.00
_cell.angle_beta   90.00
_cell.angle_gamma   90.00
#
_symmetry.space_group_name_H-M   'P 1'
#
loop_
_entity.id
_entity.type
_entity.pdbx_description
1 polymer ?
#
loop_
_entity_poly.entity_id
_entity_poly.type
_entity_poly.pdbx_seq_one_letter_code
_entity_poly.pdbx_strand_id
1 'polypeptide(L)' 'MATTRKIDEAKELIKAGLKRELILKITSISEHEYSLLQRELLATA' A
#
# COMPACT_ATOMS: atom_id res chain seq x y z
N MET A 1 7.87 10.69 -12.17
CA MET A 1 8.19 9.82 -11.02
C MET A 1 7.00 8.90 -10.78
N ALA A 2 7.00 7.69 -11.35
CA ALA A 2 5.86 6.77 -11.31
C ALA A 2 5.73 6.02 -9.96
N THR A 3 6.79 6.01 -9.15
CA THR A 3 6.87 5.25 -7.90
C THR A 3 6.04 5.86 -6.78
N THR A 4 6.05 7.19 -6.63
CA THR A 4 5.31 7.90 -5.58
C THR A 4 3.79 7.71 -5.73
N ARG A 5 3.27 7.78 -6.96
CA ARG A 5 1.84 7.64 -7.24
C ARG A 5 1.30 6.26 -6.88
N LYS A 6 2.08 5.20 -7.13
CA LYS A 6 1.72 3.81 -6.78
C LYS A 6 1.71 3.60 -5.27
N ILE A 7 2.63 4.25 -4.56
CA ILE A 7 2.71 4.18 -3.09
C ILE A 7 1.50 4.88 -2.47
N ASP A 8 1.15 6.08 -2.95
CA ASP A 8 -0.02 6.82 -2.45
C ASP A 8 -1.32 6.03 -2.71
N GLU A 9 -1.46 5.46 -3.90
CA GLU A 9 -2.60 4.62 -4.26
C GLU A 9 -2.67 3.36 -3.37
N ALA A 10 -1.54 2.71 -3.10
CA ALA A 10 -1.49 1.59 -2.17
C ALA A 10 -1.90 1.98 -0.75
N LYS A 11 -1.48 3.16 -0.26
CA LYS A 11 -1.88 3.67 1.06
C LYS A 11 -3.39 3.85 1.16
N GLU A 12 -4.02 4.43 0.14
CA GLU A 12 -5.47 4.62 0.13
C GLU A 12 -6.23 3.29 0.07
N LEU A 13 -5.74 2.31 -0.72
CA LEU A 13 -6.34 0.97 -0.75
C LEU A 13 -6.19 0.21 0.58
N ILE A 14 -5.06 0.38 1.29
CA ILE A 14 -4.86 -0.19 2.63
C ILE A 14 -5.83 0.44 3.62
N LYS A 15 -5.97 1.78 3.63
CA LYS A 15 -6.92 2.49 4.50
C LYS A 15 -8.38 2.10 4.21
N ALA A 16 -8.71 1.85 2.95
CA ALA A 16 -10.02 1.36 2.54
C ALA A 16 -10.31 -0.10 2.93
N GLY A 17 -9.33 -0.80 3.53
CA GLY A 17 -9.51 -2.17 4.02
C GLY A 17 -9.50 -3.24 2.93
N LEU A 18 -8.93 -2.96 1.76
CA LEU A 18 -8.83 -3.95 0.70
C LEU A 18 -7.87 -5.09 1.09
N LYS A 19 -8.10 -6.27 0.49
CA LYS A 19 -7.23 -7.43 0.68
C LYS A 19 -5.84 -7.17 0.10
N ARG A 20 -4.80 -7.54 0.85
CA ARG A 20 -3.38 -7.48 0.46
C ARG A 20 -3.13 -7.98 -0.98
N GLU A 21 -3.66 -9.14 -1.32
CA GLU A 21 -3.45 -9.75 -2.66
C GLU A 21 -3.95 -8.83 -3.79
N LEU A 22 -5.08 -8.15 -3.60
CA LEU A 22 -5.64 -7.23 -4.58
C LEU A 22 -4.78 -5.97 -4.71
N ILE A 23 -4.30 -5.46 -3.58
CA ILE A 23 -3.44 -4.27 -3.52
C ILE A 23 -2.14 -4.53 -4.28
N LEU A 24 -1.48 -5.67 -4.01
CA LEU A 24 -0.26 -6.06 -4.71
C LEU A 24 -0.47 -6.19 -6.23
N LYS A 25 -1.60 -6.76 -6.67
CA LYS A 25 -1.96 -6.87 -8.09
C LYS A 25 -2.22 -5.52 -8.76
N ILE A 26 -2.90 -4.60 -8.08
CA ILE A 26 -3.29 -3.29 -8.62
C ILE A 26 -2.07 -2.35 -8.70
N THR A 27 -1.32 -2.23 -7.60
CA THR A 27 -0.25 -1.23 -7.50
C THR A 27 1.09 -1.77 -7.96
N SER A 28 1.21 -3.09 -8.15
CA SER A 28 2.45 -3.79 -8.50
C SER A 28 3.61 -3.50 -7.53
N ILE A 29 3.29 -3.17 -6.27
CA ILE A 29 4.29 -3.04 -5.21
C ILE A 29 4.68 -4.43 -4.70
N SER A 30 5.87 -4.52 -4.13
CA SER A 30 6.34 -5.72 -3.48
C SER A 30 5.61 -5.99 -2.16
N GLU A 31 5.63 -7.25 -1.75
CA GLU A 31 5.15 -7.67 -0.43
C GLU A 31 5.83 -6.90 0.72
N HIS A 32 7.11 -6.58 0.54
CA HIS A 32 7.89 -5.84 1.52
C HIS A 32 7.41 -4.38 1.62
N GLU A 33 7.21 -3.70 0.50
CA GLU A 33 6.67 -2.34 0.45
C GLU A 33 5.29 -2.29 1.10
N TYR A 34 4.40 -3.25 0.79
CA TYR A 34 3.09 -3.33 1.44
C TYR A 34 3.21 -3.39 2.97
N SER A 35 4.10 -4.25 3.50
CA SER A 35 4.29 -4.39 4.95
C SER A 35 4.85 -3.12 5.59
N LEU A 36 5.73 -2.38 4.89
CA LEU A 36 6.21 -1.08 5.37
C LEU A 36 5.06 -0.07 5.42
N LEU A 37 4.27 0.04 4.35
CA LEU A 37 3.14 0.97 4.28
C LEU A 37 2.09 0.68 5.34
N GLN A 38 1.78 -0.60 5.57
CA GLN A 38 0.84 -1.00 6.60
C GLN A 38 1.32 -0.60 8.00
N ARG A 39 2.62 -0.76 8.29
CA ARG A 39 3.21 -0.34 9.58
C ARG A 39 3.19 1.18 9.74
N GLU A 40 3.54 1.94 8.70
CA GLU A 40 3.46 3.41 8.71
C GLU A 40 2.04 3.88 9.02
N LEU A 41 1.03 3.28 8.37
CA LEU A 41 -0.37 3.62 8.56
C LEU A 41 -0.87 3.29 9.97
N LEU A 42 -0.44 2.16 10.54
CA LEU A 42 -0.77 1.78 11.92
C LEU A 42 -0.06 2.66 12.96
N ALA A 43 1.16 3.12 12.68
CA ALA A 43 1.92 4.00 13.57
C ALA A 43 1.39 5.45 13.56
N THR A 44 0.57 5.81 12.57
CA THR A 44 0.00 7.16 12.40
C THR A 44 -1.47 7.23 12.87
N ALA A 45 -2.06 6.10 13.27
CA ALA A 45 -3.43 6.00 13.81
C ALA A 45 -3.45 6.12 15.34
#